data_AF-A0AAU3K4S1-F1
#
_entry.id   AF-A0AAU3K4S1-F1
#
_cell.length_a   1.000
_cell.length_b   1.000
_cell.length_c   1.000
_cell.angle_alpha   90.00
_cell.angle_beta   90.00
_cell.angle_gamma   90.00
#
_symmetry.space_group_name_H-M   'P 1'
#
loop_
_entity.id
_entity.type
_entity.pdbx_description
1 polymer ?
#
loop_
_entity_poly.entity_id
_entity_poly.type
_entity_poly.pdbx_seq_one_letter_code
_entity_poly.pdbx_strand_id
1 'polypeptide(L)' 'MWPDKTWTSERPVLGGDFNGDGKADIAAMRTDGDLRLYAGDGNGGLAASRTMWPSL' A
#
# COMPACT_ATOMS: atom_id res chain seq x y z
N MET A 1 8.70 3.92 7.74
CA MET A 1 8.92 5.32 7.33
C MET A 1 10.06 5.85 8.18
N TRP A 2 11.09 6.44 7.58
CA TRP A 2 12.28 6.87 8.31
C TRP A 2 11.89 7.88 9.42
N PRO A 3 12.48 7.80 10.63
CA PRO A 3 11.97 8.51 11.81
C PRO A 3 12.37 9.99 11.88
N ASP A 4 12.99 10.56 10.85
CA ASP A 4 13.53 11.94 10.86
C ASP A 4 12.46 13.04 10.77
N LYS A 5 11.16 12.69 10.83
CA LYS A 5 10.02 13.63 10.84
C LYS A 5 9.96 14.56 9.61
N THR A 6 10.70 14.28 8.54
CA THR A 6 10.62 15.06 7.30
C THR A 6 9.43 14.65 6.43
N TRP A 7 8.77 13.53 6.77
CA TRP A 7 7.64 12.92 6.05
C TRP A 7 6.28 13.12 6.77
N THR A 8 6.08 14.25 7.44
CA THR A 8 4.90 14.48 8.31
C THR A 8 3.64 14.91 7.57
N SER A 9 3.73 15.26 6.28
CA SER A 9 2.62 15.84 5.52
C SER A 9 2.22 15.01 4.30
N GLU A 10 2.91 13.91 4.05
CA GLU A 10 2.75 13.04 2.89
C GLU A 10 1.84 11.86 3.23
N ARG A 11 0.90 11.55 2.34
CA ARG A 11 0.17 10.29 2.39
C ARG A 11 1.06 9.21 1.81
N PRO A 12 1.48 8.20 2.57
CA PRO A 12 2.41 7.20 2.05
C PRO A 12 1.75 6.40 0.94
N VAL A 13 2.46 6.33 -0.18
CA VAL A 13 2.27 5.35 -1.25
C VAL A 13 3.57 4.56 -1.35
N LEU A 14 3.47 3.24 -1.26
CA LEU A 14 4.61 2.33 -1.20
C LEU A 14 4.48 1.29 -2.31
N GLY A 15 5.59 0.98 -2.97
CA GLY A 15 5.71 -0.17 -3.87
C GLY A 15 6.48 -1.31 -3.21
N GLY A 16 6.09 -2.54 -3.49
CA GLY A 16 6.72 -3.75 -2.94
C GLY A 16 5.90 -5.00 -3.23
N ASP A 17 6.36 -6.18 -2.83
CA ASP A 17 5.52 -7.38 -2.81
C ASP A 17 4.93 -7.53 -1.41
N PHE A 18 3.66 -7.14 -1.25
CA PHE A 18 2.99 -7.10 0.06
C PHE A 18 2.12 -8.33 0.29
N ASN A 19 1.83 -9.10 -0.75
CA ASN A 19 0.96 -10.26 -0.68
C ASN A 19 1.73 -11.60 -0.81
N GLY A 20 3.01 -11.56 -1.20
CA GLY A 20 3.91 -12.70 -1.27
C GLY A 20 3.84 -13.52 -2.57
N ASP A 21 3.25 -12.98 -3.64
CA ASP A 21 3.09 -13.68 -4.93
C ASP A 21 4.24 -13.44 -5.91
N GLY A 22 5.25 -12.67 -5.53
CA GLY A 22 6.41 -12.35 -6.35
C GLY A 22 6.16 -11.23 -7.37
N LYS A 23 5.03 -10.51 -7.28
CA LYS A 23 4.69 -9.38 -8.16
C LYS A 23 4.73 -8.06 -7.39
N ALA A 24 4.99 -6.98 -8.12
CA ALA A 24 4.99 -5.65 -7.54
C ALA A 24 3.55 -5.17 -7.27
N ASP A 25 3.25 -4.90 -6.01
CA ASP A 25 2.02 -4.33 -5.49
C ASP A 25 2.17 -2.83 -5.15
N ILE A 26 1.03 -2.17 -4.89
CA ILE A 26 0.96 -0.83 -4.30
C ILE A 26 0.19 -0.87 -2.98
N ALA A 27 0.74 -0.22 -1.95
CA ALA A 27 0.03 0.09 -0.72
C ALA A 27 -0.17 1.62 -0.60
N ALA A 28 -1.39 2.06 -0.25
CA ALA A 28 -1.70 3.48 -0.10
C ALA A 28 -2.54 3.75 1.15
N MET A 29 -2.21 4.82 1.87
CA MET A 29 -2.96 5.26 3.05
C MET A 29 -4.05 6.27 2.68
N ARG A 30 -5.30 5.94 3.04
CA ARG A 30 -6.48 6.78 2.83
C ARG A 30 -6.59 7.91 3.85
N THR A 31 -7.55 8.82 3.62
CA THR A 31 -7.81 10.02 4.46
C THR A 31 -8.26 9.70 5.87
N ASP A 32 -8.90 8.56 6.03
CA ASP A 32 -9.37 7.98 7.28
C ASP A 32 -8.30 7.11 7.98
N GLY A 33 -7.08 7.01 7.42
CA GLY A 33 -6.00 6.19 7.95
C GLY A 33 -6.06 4.72 7.54
N ASP A 34 -7.04 4.31 6.73
CA ASP A 34 -7.13 2.93 6.22
C ASP A 34 -5.99 2.65 5.24
N LEU A 35 -5.25 1.56 5.49
CA LEU A 35 -4.18 1.11 4.60
C LEU A 35 -4.78 0.13 3.59
N ARG A 36 -4.70 0.50 2.31
CA ARG A 36 -5.24 -0.27 1.19
C ARG A 36 -4.12 -0.95 0.41
N LEU A 37 -4.33 -2.21 0.05
CA LEU A 37 -3.51 -2.98 -0.89
C LEU A 37 -4.16 -3.01 -2.27
N TYR A 38 -3.36 -2.73 -3.30
CA TYR A 38 -3.66 -2.91 -4.71
C TYR A 38 -2.70 -3.96 -5.25
N ALA A 39 -3.19 -5.19 -5.45
CA ALA A 39 -2.36 -6.30 -5.90
C ALA A 39 -1.96 -6.12 -7.37
N GLY A 40 -0.69 -6.33 -7.69
CA GLY A 40 -0.18 -6.28 -9.06
C GLY A 40 -0.46 -7.55 -9.84
N ASP A 41 -0.75 -7.42 -11.13
CA ASP A 41 -0.91 -8.59 -12.01
C ASP A 41 0.40 -9.07 -12.67
N GLY A 42 1.48 -8.28 -12.56
CA GLY A 42 2.79 -8.52 -13.16
C GLY A 42 2.95 -7.97 -14.58
N ASN A 43 1.89 -7.40 -15.16
CA ASN A 43 1.86 -6.81 -16.51
C ASN A 43 1.57 -5.29 -16.47
N GLY A 44 1.67 -4.67 -15.29
CA GLY A 44 1.39 -3.26 -15.06
C GLY A 44 -0.05 -2.95 -14.66
N GLY A 45 -0.91 -3.96 -14.50
CA GLY A 45 -2.26 -3.82 -13.98
C GLY A 45 -2.34 -3.95 -12.46
N LEU A 46 -3.37 -3.33 -11.87
CA LEU A 46 -3.67 -3.39 -10.44
C LEU A 46 -5.10 -3.92 -10.22
N ALA A 47 -5.28 -4.80 -9.24
CA ALA A 47 -6.59 -5.22 -8.79
C ALA A 47 -7.31 -4.12 -8.00
N ALA A 48 -8.63 -4.30 -7.79
CA ALA A 48 -9.39 -3.46 -6.88
C ALA A 48 -8.81 -3.50 -5.46
N SER A 49 -8.83 -2.36 -4.77
CA SER A 49 -8.21 -2.24 -3.46
C SER A 49 -8.93 -3.09 -2.40
N ARG A 50 -8.15 -3.71 -1.50
CA ARG A 50 -8.67 -4.31 -0.26
C ARG A 50 -7.99 -3.69 0.96
N THR A 51 -8.68 -3.70 2.10
CA THR A 51 -8.09 -3.30 3.38
C THR A 51 -6.96 -4.28 3.73
N MET A 52 -5.82 -3.74 4.16
CA MET A 52 -4.62 -4.52 4.46
C MET A 52 -4.64 -5.11 5.87
N TRP A 53 -5.30 -4.45 6.82
CA TRP A 53 -5.46 -4.94 8.19
C TRP A 53 -6.91 -5.39 8.44
N PRO A 54 -7.15 -6.60 8.95
CA PRO A 54 -8.48 -6.98 9.38
C PRO A 54 -8.99 -5.93 10.39
N SER A 55 -10.20 -5.42 10.17
CA SER A 55 -10.94 -4.74 11.23
C SER A 55 -11.17 -5.75 12.36
N LEU A 56 -10.65 -5.44 13.56
CA LEU A 56 -10.87 -6.22 14.78
C LEU A 56 -12.35 -6.29 15.14
#